data_AF-A0A816GWL1-F1
#
_entry.id   AF-A0A816GWL1-F1
#
_cell.length_a   1.000
_cell.length_b   1.000
_cell.length_c   1.000
_cell.angle_alpha   90.00
_cell.angle_beta   90.00
_cell.angle_gamma   90.00
#
_symmetry.space_group_name_H-M   'P 1'
#
loop_
_entity.id
_entity.type
_entity.pdbx_description
1 polymer ?
#
loop_
_entity_poly.entity_id
_entity_poly.type
_entity_poly.pdbx_seq_one_letter_code
_entity_poly.pdbx_strand_id
1 'polypeptide(L)'
;MAKYNSFDEIIYVSRNDFQVKIRGQRIETAGVENVIMASSNDITNCLVVKFEHSIIEEDYLIAYITTYNNIDISEIIMKKYCQIYLPQFMIPTQF
;
A
#
# COMPACT_ATOMS: atom_id res chain seq x y z
N MET A 1 13.46 1.72 -13.14
CA MET A 1 14.79 1.23 -13.55
C MET A 1 14.63 0.42 -14.82
N ALA A 2 15.51 0.64 -15.78
CA ALA A 2 15.56 -0.10 -17.04
C ALA A 2 17.02 -0.41 -17.37
N LYS A 3 17.25 -1.46 -18.16
CA LYS A 3 18.57 -1.81 -18.69
C LYS A 3 18.46 -2.06 -20.20
N TYR A 4 19.57 -1.99 -20.90
CA TYR A 4 19.66 -2.46 -22.28
C TYR A 4 19.93 -3.97 -22.29
N ASN A 5 19.27 -4.71 -23.19
CA ASN A 5 19.64 -6.10 -23.47
C ASN A 5 20.78 -6.16 -24.53
N SER A 6 21.22 -7.36 -24.87
CA SER A 6 22.25 -7.59 -25.90
C SER A 6 21.83 -7.18 -27.32
N PHE A 7 20.57 -6.79 -27.51
CA PHE A 7 19.99 -6.33 -28.77
C PHE A 7 19.71 -4.81 -28.75
N ASP A 8 20.28 -4.07 -27.80
CA ASP A 8 20.05 -2.63 -27.60
C ASP A 8 18.58 -2.22 -27.35
N GLU A 9 17.76 -3.17 -26.89
CA GLU A 9 16.39 -2.89 -26.49
C GLU A 9 16.32 -2.52 -25.00
N ILE A 10 15.45 -1.56 -24.68
CA ILE A 10 15.19 -1.15 -23.29
C ILE A 10 14.26 -2.19 -22.65
N ILE A 11 14.78 -2.94 -21.69
CA ILE A 11 14.02 -3.86 -20.84
C ILE A 11 13.78 -3.25 -19.46
N TYR A 12 12.52 -3.31 -19.04
CA TYR A 12 12.10 -2.93 -17.71
C TYR A 12 12.70 -3.89 -16.67
N VAL A 13 13.32 -3.34 -15.61
CA VAL A 13 14.01 -4.14 -14.58
C VAL A 13 13.22 -4.12 -13.29
N SER A 14 12.92 -2.93 -12.78
CA SER A 14 12.26 -2.74 -11.48
C SER A 14 11.91 -1.26 -11.29
N ARG A 15 11.24 -0.94 -10.17
CA ARG A 15 11.08 0.42 -9.69
C ARG A 15 12.05 0.68 -8.53
N ASN A 16 12.50 1.93 -8.35
CA ASN A 16 13.25 2.35 -7.15
C ASN A 16 12.33 2.97 -6.08
N ASP A 17 11.07 3.20 -6.42
CA ASP A 17 10.05 3.77 -5.56
C ASP A 17 9.01 2.69 -5.22
N PHE A 18 8.49 2.71 -3.99
CA PHE A 18 7.56 1.73 -3.42
C PHE A 18 6.15 1.75 -4.04
N GLN A 19 6.01 2.38 -5.20
CA GLN A 19 4.72 2.60 -5.80
C GLN A 19 4.19 1.35 -6.48
N VAL A 20 2.89 1.15 -6.30
CA VAL A 20 2.18 0.00 -6.84
C VAL A 20 1.16 0.44 -7.87
N LYS A 21 0.84 -0.47 -8.80
CA LYS A 21 -0.27 -0.31 -9.74
C LYS A 21 -1.40 -1.23 -9.32
N ILE A 22 -2.58 -0.66 -9.12
CA ILE A 22 -3.82 -1.40 -8.87
C ILE A 22 -4.86 -0.87 -9.84
N ARG A 23 -5.40 -1.76 -10.69
CA ARG A 23 -6.48 -1.43 -11.65
C ARG A 23 -6.16 -0.20 -12.53
N GLY A 24 -4.92 -0.12 -13.01
CA GLY A 24 -4.44 1.00 -13.82
C GLY A 24 -4.09 2.27 -13.05
N GLN A 25 -4.33 2.31 -11.74
CA GLN A 25 -4.05 3.46 -10.89
C GLN A 25 -2.67 3.35 -10.24
N ARG A 26 -1.92 4.44 -10.26
CA ARG A 26 -0.61 4.57 -9.61
C ARG A 26 -0.82 5.05 -8.18
N ILE A 27 -0.40 4.23 -7.21
CA ILE A 27 -0.57 4.50 -5.79
C ILE A 27 0.81 4.70 -5.15
N GLU A 28 0.96 5.81 -4.44
CA GLU A 28 2.10 6.10 -3.58
C GLU A 28 1.81 5.48 -2.20
N THR A 29 2.34 4.28 -1.91
CA THR A 29 2.02 3.56 -0.66
C THR A 29 2.43 4.34 0.59
N ALA A 30 3.53 5.10 0.52
CA ALA A 30 3.97 6.00 1.58
C ALA A 30 2.90 7.04 1.97
N GLY A 31 2.08 7.50 1.02
CA GLY A 31 0.96 8.40 1.31
C GLY A 31 -0.13 7.71 2.14
N VAL A 32 -0.43 6.44 1.83
CA VAL A 32 -1.40 5.61 2.56
C VAL A 32 -0.87 5.30 3.96
N GLU A 33 0.39 4.89 4.07
CA GLU A 33 1.09 4.63 5.34
C GLU A 33 1.04 5.85 6.26
N ASN A 34 1.34 7.05 5.74
CA ASN A 34 1.29 8.28 6.53
C ASN A 34 -0.12 8.60 7.06
N VAL A 35 -1.17 8.37 6.26
CA VAL A 35 -2.56 8.55 6.72
C VAL A 35 -2.90 7.56 7.82
N ILE A 36 -2.49 6.29 7.68
CA ILE A 36 -2.71 5.27 8.71
C ILE A 36 -1.96 5.63 10.00
N MET A 37 -0.69 5.99 9.90
CA MET A 37 0.13 6.45 11.04
C MET A 37 -0.49 7.65 11.77
N ALA A 38 -1.13 8.58 11.04
CA ALA A 38 -1.77 9.76 11.63
C ALA A 38 -3.11 9.48 12.33
N SER A 39 -3.69 8.28 12.14
CA SER A 39 -4.99 7.92 12.70
C SER A 39 -4.97 7.64 14.20
N SER A 40 -3.80 7.26 14.74
CA SER A 40 -3.62 6.97 16.17
C SER A 40 -2.17 7.15 16.59
N ASN A 41 -1.97 7.74 17.77
CA ASN A 41 -0.65 7.84 18.40
C ASN A 41 -0.10 6.49 18.89
N ASP A 42 -0.95 5.45 18.95
CA ASP A 42 -0.55 4.11 19.37
C ASP A 42 0.18 3.34 18.26
N ILE A 43 0.13 3.82 17.01
CA ILE A 43 0.80 3.18 15.88
C ILE A 43 2.28 3.57 15.87
N THR A 44 3.14 2.56 15.79
CA THR A 44 4.60 2.72 15.75
C THR A 44 5.16 2.65 14.33
N ASN A 45 4.59 1.80 13.48
CA ASN A 45 4.99 1.67 12.09
C ASN A 45 3.85 1.10 11.25
N CYS A 46 3.85 1.43 9.95
CA CYS A 46 2.91 0.94 8.97
C CYS A 46 3.65 0.62 7.66
N LEU A 47 3.37 -0.53 7.07
CA LEU A 47 3.82 -0.91 5.73
C LEU A 47 2.61 -1.26 4.88
N VAL A 48 2.45 -0.62 3.73
CA VAL A 48 1.38 -0.91 2.78
C VAL A 48 1.96 -1.60 1.56
N VAL A 49 1.45 -2.79 1.27
CA VAL A 49 1.87 -3.60 0.13
C VAL A 49 0.71 -3.92 -0.78
N LYS A 50 1.02 -4.11 -2.06
CA LYS A 50 0.09 -4.72 -3.01
C LYS A 50 0.10 -6.23 -2.81
N PHE A 51 -1.08 -6.81 -2.66
CA PHE A 51 -1.29 -8.25 -2.74
C PHE A 51 -1.79 -8.61 -4.14
N GLU A 52 -1.11 -9.55 -4.79
CA GLU A 52 -1.45 -10.06 -6.12
C GLU A 52 -2.15 -11.42 -5.96
N HIS A 53 -3.41 -11.52 -6.38
CA HIS A 53 -4.12 -12.79 -6.36
C HIS A 53 -4.02 -13.45 -7.75
N SER A 54 -3.54 -14.69 -7.81
CA SER A 54 -3.09 -15.31 -9.06
C SER A 54 -4.19 -15.88 -9.97
N ILE A 55 -5.47 -15.87 -9.58
CA ILE A 55 -6.50 -16.68 -10.27
C ILE A 55 -7.87 -15.98 -10.43
N ILE A 56 -8.40 -15.23 -9.45
CA ILE A 56 -9.82 -14.77 -9.49
C ILE A 56 -10.05 -13.37 -8.91
N GLU A 57 -9.28 -12.93 -7.90
CA GLU A 57 -9.50 -11.63 -7.26
C GLU A 57 -8.63 -10.52 -7.86
N GLU A 58 -9.16 -9.31 -7.87
CA GLU A 58 -8.45 -8.11 -8.32
C GLU A 58 -7.36 -7.73 -7.31
N ASP A 59 -6.21 -7.25 -7.79
CA ASP A 59 -5.15 -6.70 -6.94
C ASP A 59 -5.70 -5.71 -5.89
N TYR A 60 -5.19 -5.81 -4.66
CA TYR A 60 -5.59 -4.96 -3.54
C TYR A 60 -4.42 -4.58 -2.64
N LEU A 61 -4.66 -3.66 -1.71
CA LEU A 61 -3.68 -3.23 -0.71
C LEU A 61 -3.92 -3.92 0.63
N ILE A 62 -2.85 -4.36 1.27
CA ILE A 62 -2.82 -4.78 2.67
C ILE A 62 -1.93 -3.81 3.44
N ALA A 63 -2.41 -3.33 4.57
CA ALA A 63 -1.58 -2.62 5.54
C ALA A 63 -1.14 -3.60 6.63
N TYR A 64 0.13 -3.53 7.01
CA TYR A 64 0.66 -4.17 8.21
C TYR A 64 0.97 -3.08 9.23
N ILE A 65 0.41 -3.19 10.42
CA ILE A 65 0.51 -2.18 11.46
C ILE A 65 1.18 -2.79 12.69
N THR A 66 2.08 -2.01 13.31
CA THR A 66 2.65 -2.34 14.61
C THR A 66 2.27 -1.26 15.61
N THR A 67 1.92 -1.64 16.83
CA THR A 67 1.41 -0.72 17.86
C THR A 67 2.23 -0.80 19.14
N TYR A 68 2.20 0.27 19.93
CA TYR A 68 2.75 0.25 21.28
C TYR A 68 1.98 -0.77 22.12
N ASN A 69 2.71 -1.59 22.88
CA ASN A 69 2.16 -2.59 23.80
C ASN A 69 1.16 -3.58 23.17
N ASN A 70 1.22 -3.81 21.85
CA ASN A 70 0.27 -4.64 21.12
C ASN A 70 -1.19 -4.22 21.34
N ILE A 71 -1.45 -2.91 21.40
CA ILE A 71 -2.82 -2.37 21.42
C ILE A 71 -3.52 -2.75 20.13
N ASP A 72 -4.70 -3.35 20.24
CA ASP A 72 -5.57 -3.64 19.11
C ASP A 72 -6.23 -2.35 18.62
N ILE A 73 -6.07 -2.08 17.32
CA ILE A 73 -6.75 -0.97 16.66
C ILE A 73 -7.89 -1.53 15.82
N SER A 74 -9.08 -0.95 15.97
CA SER A 74 -10.25 -1.39 15.21
C SER A 74 -10.06 -1.11 13.73
N GLU A 75 -10.07 -2.17 12.92
CA GLU A 75 -10.02 -2.11 11.46
C GLU A 75 -11.15 -1.22 10.88
N ILE A 76 -12.34 -1.27 11.47
CA ILE A 76 -13.49 -0.45 11.04
C ILE A 76 -13.19 1.04 11.23
N ILE A 77 -12.59 1.42 12.36
CA ILE A 77 -12.22 2.81 12.63
C ILE A 77 -11.10 3.24 11.69
N MET A 78 -10.09 2.39 11.49
CA MET A 78 -8.99 2.64 10.58
C MET A 78 -9.47 2.92 9.16
N LYS A 79 -10.36 2.06 8.65
CA LYS A 79 -10.94 2.18 7.33
C LYS A 79 -11.74 3.47 7.17
N LYS A 80 -12.54 3.84 8.18
CA LYS A 80 -13.28 5.11 8.20
C LYS A 80 -12.36 6.32 8.19
N TYR A 81 -11.26 6.27 8.95
CA TYR A 81 -10.27 7.35 8.95
C TYR A 81 -9.64 7.51 7.57
N CYS A 82 -9.21 6.40 6.95
CA CYS A 82 -8.69 6.40 5.59
C CYS A 82 -9.69 6.98 4.58
N GLN A 83 -10.99 6.67 4.69
CA GLN A 83 -12.03 7.20 3.80
C GLN A 83 -12.18 8.73 3.82
N ILE A 84 -11.72 9.41 4.88
CA ILE A 84 -11.77 10.87 4.99
C ILE A 84 -10.66 11.52 4.14
N TYR A 85 -9.49 10.88 4.07
CA TYR A 85 -8.27 11.47 3.51
C TYR A 85 -7.81 10.83 2.20
N LEU A 86 -8.29 9.63 1.89
CA LEU A 86 -7.85 8.85 0.74
C LEU A 86 -9.02 8.54 -0.21
N PRO A 87 -8.77 8.56 -1.53
CA PRO A 87 -9.67 7.97 -2.49
C PRO A 87 -9.90 6.48 -2.22
N GLN A 88 -11.09 5.97 -2.56
CA GLN A 88 -11.51 4.59 -2.27
C GLN A 88 -10.50 3.52 -2.74
N PHE A 89 -9.86 3.71 -3.90
CA PHE A 89 -8.90 2.76 -4.47
C PHE A 89 -7.53 2.72 -3.76
N MET A 90 -7.24 3.70 -2.89
CA MET A 90 -6.01 3.76 -2.09
C MET A 90 -6.19 3.15 -0.69
N ILE A 91 -7.42 2.77 -0.32
CA ILE A 91 -7.71 2.27 1.02
C ILE A 91 -7.40 0.77 1.07
N PRO A 92 -6.57 0.32 2.04
CA PRO A 92 -6.33 -1.10 2.25
C PRO A 92 -7.62 -1.89 2.47
N THR A 93 -7.69 -3.09 1.89
CA THR A 93 -8.81 -4.01 2.10
C THR A 93 -8.66 -4.78 3.41
N GLN A 94 -7.44 -4.87 3.94
CA GLN A 94 -7.04 -5.52 5.19
C GLN A 94 -5.98 -4.67 5.90
N PHE A 95 -5.95 -4.73 7.24
CA PHE A 95 -5.06 -3.97 8.12
C PHE A 95 -4.45 -4.86 9.21
#